data_AF-A0AA49JK27-F1
#
_entry.id   AF-A0AA49JK27-F1
#
_cell.length_a   1.000
_cell.length_b   1.000
_cell.length_c   1.000
_cell.angle_alpha   90.00
_cell.angle_beta   90.00
_cell.angle_gamma   90.00
#
_symmetry.space_group_name_H-M   'P 1'
#
loop_
_entity.id
_entity.type
_entity.pdbx_description
1 polymer ?
#
loop_
_entity_poly.entity_id
_entity_poly.type
_entity_poly.pdbx_seq_one_letter_code
_entity_poly.pdbx_strand_id
1 'polypeptide(L)'
;MKEEVPTDTPKKAWFQQLPLRIEKKFWNSEKIISLSAFVVSIATLLALLYQIRLSGEQNELSRQQQYASVLPYVQVFTQTRDPGHFSVSLVNNGIGPAFIDEIRVVYDEQVYPGDLYSFNWEVIAKRDTLYFTYSNITEGRVIPAGETIVMAEVEGEPAMRDKLMY
;
A
#
# COMPACT_ATOMS: atom_id res chain seq x y z
N MET A 1 50.86 90.65 68.59
CA MET A 1 50.95 91.13 67.19
C MET A 1 51.87 90.17 66.45
N LYS A 2 51.43 89.65 65.29
CA LYS A 2 51.98 88.55 64.46
C LYS A 2 51.70 87.15 65.03
N GLU A 3 51.18 86.17 64.29
CA GLU A 3 50.63 86.08 62.94
C GLU A 3 49.86 84.74 62.93
N GLU A 4 48.60 84.73 62.50
CA GLU A 4 47.83 83.50 62.32
C GLU A 4 48.31 82.78 61.06
N VAL A 5 48.64 81.49 61.18
CA VAL A 5 48.85 80.58 60.04
C VAL A 5 47.84 79.45 60.18
N PRO A 6 46.86 79.32 59.26
CA PRO A 6 45.89 78.24 59.29
C PRO A 6 46.49 77.02 58.57
N THR A 7 46.79 75.95 59.30
CA THR A 7 47.14 74.67 58.68
C THR A 7 45.87 73.89 58.34
N ASP A 8 45.40 74.22 57.15
CA ASP A 8 44.57 73.43 56.27
C ASP A 8 44.93 71.92 56.28
N THR A 9 44.01 71.07 56.73
CA THR A 9 43.37 70.00 55.91
C THR A 9 42.84 68.83 56.77
N PRO A 10 41.51 68.66 56.89
CA PRO A 10 40.94 67.32 56.87
C PRO A 10 40.84 66.89 55.40
N LYS A 11 41.81 66.12 54.89
CA LYS A 11 41.66 65.40 53.60
C LYS A 11 40.67 64.23 53.77
N LYS A 12 39.41 64.54 54.06
CA LYS A 12 38.30 63.59 54.10
C LYS A 12 37.05 64.28 53.55
N ALA A 13 36.90 64.33 52.23
CA ALA A 13 35.60 64.36 51.52
C ALA A 13 35.75 64.83 50.06
N TRP A 14 36.38 64.06 49.17
CA TRP A 14 36.33 64.34 47.72
C TRP A 14 36.04 63.12 46.85
N PHE A 15 35.66 62.00 47.44
CA PHE A 15 34.89 60.98 46.72
C PHE A 15 33.41 61.22 47.01
N GLN A 16 32.89 62.34 46.50
CA GLN A 16 31.46 62.42 46.19
C GLN A 16 31.17 61.26 45.26
N GLN A 17 30.32 60.36 45.74
CA GLN A 17 29.85 59.18 45.01
C GLN A 17 29.23 59.66 43.69
N LEU A 18 29.98 59.56 42.60
CA LEU A 18 29.40 59.62 41.26
C LEU A 18 28.40 58.47 41.19
N PRO A 19 27.10 58.71 40.98
CA PRO A 19 26.19 57.61 40.73
C PRO A 19 26.61 57.01 39.39
N LEU A 20 27.26 55.84 39.42
CA LEU A 20 27.50 55.05 38.23
C LEU A 20 26.13 54.78 37.61
N ARG A 21 25.79 55.51 36.54
CA ARG A 21 24.59 55.28 35.75
C ARG A 21 24.83 53.99 34.98
N ILE A 22 24.57 52.85 35.61
CA ILE A 22 24.62 51.54 34.98
C ILE A 22 23.47 51.50 33.99
N GLU A 23 23.78 51.67 32.70
CA GLU A 23 22.78 51.50 31.65
C GLU A 23 22.27 50.06 31.73
N LYS A 24 20.97 49.90 31.99
CA LYS A 24 20.34 48.59 32.07
C LYS A 24 20.49 47.91 30.71
N LYS A 25 21.30 46.86 30.68
CA LYS A 25 21.50 46.00 29.51
C LYS A 25 20.11 45.51 29.04
N PHE A 26 19.73 45.90 27.83
CA PHE A 26 18.39 45.69 27.26
C PHE A 26 18.03 44.20 27.05
N TRP A 27 19.01 43.32 27.24
CA TRP A 27 18.94 41.88 27.10
C TRP A 27 18.74 41.23 28.46
N ASN A 28 17.50 40.83 28.73
CA ASN A 28 17.15 39.97 29.86
C ASN A 28 17.19 38.51 29.41
N SER A 29 17.62 37.58 30.27
CA SER A 29 17.75 36.16 29.95
C SER A 29 16.44 35.55 29.43
N GLU A 30 15.30 36.02 29.94
CA GLU A 30 13.96 35.63 29.48
C GLU A 30 13.68 35.98 28.00
N LYS A 31 14.19 37.12 27.52
CA LYS A 31 14.05 37.52 26.11
C LYS A 31 14.89 36.64 25.18
N ILE A 32 16.06 36.21 25.64
CA ILE A 32 16.94 35.32 24.87
C ILE A 32 16.31 33.93 24.78
N ILE A 33 15.74 33.43 25.88
CA ILE A 33 15.07 32.13 25.93
C ILE A 33 13.84 32.10 25.01
N SER A 34 12.96 33.12 25.09
CA SER A 34 11.77 33.22 24.23
C SER A 34 12.11 33.39 22.75
N LEU A 35 13.12 34.19 22.42
CA LEU A 35 13.60 34.35 21.04
C LEU A 35 14.16 33.02 20.49
N SER A 36 14.89 32.27 21.31
CA SER A 36 15.43 30.96 20.94
C SER A 36 14.31 29.95 20.66
N ALA A 37 13.30 29.89 21.54
CA ALA A 37 12.13 29.03 21.36
C ALA A 37 11.36 29.38 20.06
N PHE A 38 11.22 30.67 19.75
CA PHE A 38 10.55 31.12 18.53
C PHE A 38 11.31 30.71 17.26
N VAL A 39 12.63 30.87 17.25
CA VAL A 39 13.49 30.44 16.13
C VAL A 39 13.41 28.93 15.94
N VAL A 40 13.44 28.17 17.03
CA VAL A 40 13.28 26.71 17.00
C VAL A 40 11.93 26.35 16.40
N SER A 41 10.82 26.95 16.87
CA SER A 41 9.48 26.67 16.32
C SER A 41 9.38 26.92 14.82
N ILE A 42 9.98 28.01 14.31
CA ILE A 42 10.00 28.31 12.87
C ILE A 42 10.83 27.28 12.10
N ALA A 43 12.01 26.92 12.62
CA ALA A 43 12.86 25.91 12.00
C ALA A 43 12.17 24.54 11.94
N THR A 44 11.49 24.13 13.01
CA THR A 44 10.73 22.88 13.05
C THR A 44 9.55 22.90 12.07
N LEU A 45 8.85 24.03 11.95
CA LEU A 45 7.75 24.19 11.01
C LEU A 45 8.23 24.06 9.56
N LEU A 46 9.34 24.70 9.22
CA LEU A 46 9.93 24.60 7.87
C LEU A 46 10.40 23.17 7.57
N ALA A 47 11.03 22.50 8.55
CA ALA A 47 11.44 21.11 8.42
C ALA A 47 10.22 20.18 8.20
N LEU A 48 9.13 20.38 8.94
CA LEU A 48 7.89 19.63 8.77
C LEU A 48 7.26 19.83 7.39
N LEU A 49 7.18 21.08 6.90
CA LEU A 49 6.64 21.36 5.57
C LEU A 49 7.47 20.70 4.46
N TYR A 50 8.79 20.67 4.63
CA TYR A 50 9.70 19.98 3.71
C TYR A 50 9.51 18.46 3.76
N GLN A 51 9.39 17.88 4.96
CA GLN A 51 9.10 16.45 5.14
C GLN A 51 7.75 16.05 4.51
N ILE A 52 6.71 16.86 4.69
CA ILE A 52 5.37 16.61 4.12
C ILE A 52 5.42 16.58 2.59
N ARG A 53 6.16 17.50 1.95
CA ARG A 53 6.33 17.50 0.49
C ARG A 53 6.99 16.22 -0.02
N LEU A 54 8.06 15.76 0.64
CA LEU A 54 8.78 14.54 0.28
C LEU A 54 7.95 13.26 0.52
N SER A 55 7.14 13.22 1.57
CA SER A 55 6.24 12.08 1.86
C SER A 55 5.07 11.98 0.88
N GLY A 56 4.69 13.07 0.20
CA GLY A 56 3.65 13.07 -0.82
C GLY A 56 3.96 12.12 -1.99
N GLU A 57 5.19 12.15 -2.50
CA GLU A 57 5.61 11.32 -3.64
C GLU A 57 5.63 9.82 -3.29
N GLN A 58 6.03 9.47 -2.06
CA GLN A 58 6.03 8.08 -1.59
C GLN A 58 4.61 7.52 -1.45
N ASN A 59 3.64 8.36 -1.06
CA ASN A 59 2.24 7.94 -0.96
C ASN A 59 1.67 7.52 -2.32
N GLU A 60 2.02 8.22 -3.40
CA GLU A 60 1.51 7.88 -4.74
C GLU A 60 2.06 6.55 -5.23
N LEU A 61 3.37 6.33 -5.08
CA LEU A 61 4.00 5.05 -5.43
C LEU A 61 3.45 3.89 -4.58
N SER A 62 3.25 4.11 -3.28
CA SER A 62 2.68 3.09 -2.40
C SER A 62 1.23 2.76 -2.78
N ARG A 63 0.44 3.75 -3.21
CA ARG A 63 -0.92 3.53 -3.73
C ARG A 63 -0.90 2.75 -5.03
N GLN A 64 -0.01 3.08 -5.97
CA GLN A 64 0.12 2.33 -7.22
C GLN A 64 0.53 0.87 -6.98
N GLN A 65 1.44 0.61 -6.04
CA GLN A 65 1.78 -0.75 -5.65
C GLN A 65 0.61 -1.49 -5.00
N GLN A 66 -0.16 -0.82 -4.12
CA GLN A 66 -1.39 -1.40 -3.56
C GLN A 66 -2.42 -1.74 -4.64
N TYR A 67 -2.63 -0.85 -5.62
CA TYR A 67 -3.54 -1.07 -6.76
C TYR A 67 -3.06 -2.20 -7.66
N ALA A 68 -1.76 -2.28 -7.95
CA ALA A 68 -1.16 -3.35 -8.73
C ALA A 68 -1.20 -4.70 -8.00
N SER A 69 -1.06 -4.70 -6.68
CA SER A 69 -1.24 -5.90 -5.86
C SER A 69 -2.67 -6.42 -5.92
N VAL A 70 -3.69 -5.56 -5.87
CA VAL A 70 -5.11 -5.99 -5.89
C VAL A 70 -5.67 -6.30 -7.27
N LEU A 71 -4.86 -6.33 -8.33
CA LEU A 71 -5.34 -6.69 -9.67
C LEU A 71 -5.95 -8.11 -9.65
N PRO A 72 -7.26 -8.25 -9.88
CA PRO A 72 -7.87 -9.57 -10.00
C PRO A 72 -7.42 -10.17 -11.33
N TYR A 73 -6.72 -11.30 -11.30
CA TYR A 73 -6.36 -12.02 -12.50
C TYR A 73 -6.72 -13.49 -12.34
N VAL A 74 -7.53 -13.95 -13.28
CA VAL A 74 -8.02 -15.31 -13.32
C VAL A 74 -7.19 -16.08 -14.34
N GLN A 75 -6.70 -17.25 -13.97
CA GLN A 75 -5.94 -18.14 -14.83
C GLN A 75 -6.67 -19.46 -14.99
N VAL A 76 -6.67 -19.99 -16.21
CA VAL A 76 -7.10 -21.36 -16.49
C VAL A 76 -5.87 -22.23 -16.59
N PHE A 77 -5.89 -23.38 -15.92
CA PHE A 77 -4.86 -24.39 -16.07
C PHE A 77 -5.44 -25.79 -16.11
N THR A 78 -4.74 -26.63 -16.85
CA THR A 78 -5.03 -28.05 -16.97
C THR A 78 -4.05 -28.82 -16.10
N GLN A 79 -4.55 -29.75 -15.30
CA GLN A 79 -3.75 -30.64 -14.48
C GLN A 79 -4.01 -32.08 -14.89
N THR A 80 -2.93 -32.83 -15.07
CA THR A 80 -2.99 -34.29 -15.24
C THR A 80 -2.27 -34.89 -14.05
N ARG A 81 -3.03 -35.43 -13.08
CA ARG A 81 -2.47 -35.94 -11.82
C ARG A 81 -1.94 -37.36 -11.98
N ASP A 82 -2.63 -38.17 -12.77
CA ASP A 82 -2.37 -39.59 -13.01
C ASP A 82 -2.88 -39.98 -14.42
N PRO A 83 -2.48 -41.13 -15.00
CA PRO A 83 -2.82 -41.51 -16.38
C PRO A 83 -4.32 -41.59 -16.72
N GLY A 84 -5.20 -41.53 -15.71
CA GLY A 84 -6.66 -41.53 -15.86
C GLY A 84 -7.35 -40.29 -15.29
N HIS A 85 -6.61 -39.28 -14.83
CA HIS A 85 -7.18 -38.08 -14.20
C HIS A 85 -6.76 -36.82 -14.94
N PHE A 86 -7.73 -36.16 -15.57
CA PHE A 86 -7.54 -34.87 -16.24
C PHE A 86 -8.53 -33.86 -15.66
N SER A 87 -8.03 -32.70 -15.22
CA SER A 87 -8.87 -31.63 -14.73
C SER A 87 -8.50 -30.28 -15.33
N VAL A 88 -9.52 -29.47 -15.59
CA VAL A 88 -9.40 -28.07 -16.00
C VAL A 88 -9.87 -27.22 -14.84
N SER A 89 -8.99 -26.38 -14.33
CA SER A 89 -9.26 -25.53 -13.17
C SER A 89 -9.08 -24.06 -13.49
N LEU A 90 -9.88 -23.24 -12.84
CA LEU A 90 -9.87 -21.79 -12.88
C LEU A 90 -9.42 -21.29 -11.52
N VAL A 91 -8.39 -20.46 -11.46
CA VAL A 91 -7.93 -19.85 -10.21
C VAL A 91 -7.94 -18.34 -10.31
N ASN A 92 -8.31 -17.69 -9.22
CA ASN A 92 -8.00 -16.27 -9.04
C ASN A 92 -6.71 -16.14 -8.23
N ASN A 93 -5.60 -15.90 -8.92
CA ASN A 93 -4.30 -15.67 -8.28
C ASN A 93 -4.09 -14.19 -7.91
N GLY A 94 -5.06 -13.31 -8.20
CA GLY A 94 -5.05 -11.92 -7.76
C GLY A 94 -5.30 -11.76 -6.26
N ILE A 95 -4.90 -10.62 -5.69
CA ILE A 95 -5.11 -10.30 -4.26
C ILE A 95 -6.55 -9.78 -4.02
N GLY A 96 -7.29 -9.44 -5.08
CA GLY A 96 -8.69 -9.00 -5.04
C GLY A 96 -9.68 -10.04 -5.60
N PRO A 97 -10.98 -9.94 -5.27
CA PRO A 97 -12.01 -10.79 -5.85
C PRO A 97 -12.15 -10.53 -7.35
N ALA A 98 -12.20 -11.59 -8.14
CA ALA A 98 -12.43 -11.50 -9.58
C ALA A 98 -13.93 -11.62 -9.87
N PHE A 99 -14.43 -10.77 -10.76
CA PHE A 99 -15.81 -10.81 -11.25
C PHE A 99 -15.82 -11.48 -12.62
N ILE A 100 -16.71 -12.45 -12.80
CA ILE A 100 -16.92 -13.08 -14.09
C ILE A 100 -17.96 -12.27 -14.86
N ASP A 101 -17.52 -11.59 -15.91
CA ASP A 101 -18.37 -10.75 -16.76
C ASP A 101 -19.06 -11.56 -17.88
N GLU A 102 -18.37 -12.51 -18.50
CA GLU A 102 -18.93 -13.34 -19.56
C GLU A 102 -18.22 -14.71 -19.60
N ILE A 103 -18.98 -15.76 -19.93
CA ILE A 103 -18.45 -17.12 -20.12
C ILE A 103 -18.84 -17.60 -21.51
N ARG A 104 -17.82 -17.96 -22.30
CA ARG A 104 -17.98 -18.49 -23.66
C ARG A 104 -17.06 -19.69 -23.85
N VAL A 105 -17.60 -20.75 -24.43
CA VAL A 105 -16.82 -21.92 -24.86
C VAL A 105 -16.65 -21.86 -26.36
N VAL A 106 -15.41 -21.95 -26.84
CA VAL A 106 -15.10 -21.96 -28.28
C VAL A 106 -14.70 -23.36 -28.68
N TYR A 107 -15.46 -23.97 -29.60
CA TYR A 107 -15.20 -25.31 -30.12
C TYR A 107 -15.56 -25.38 -31.61
N ASP A 108 -14.63 -25.90 -32.42
CA ASP A 108 -14.82 -26.06 -33.87
C ASP A 108 -15.28 -24.76 -34.56
N GLU A 109 -14.57 -23.66 -34.26
CA GLU A 109 -14.85 -22.28 -34.74
C GLU A 109 -16.22 -21.70 -34.32
N GLN A 110 -17.00 -22.43 -33.53
CA GLN A 110 -18.29 -21.98 -33.01
C GLN A 110 -18.18 -21.53 -31.55
N VAL A 111 -18.94 -20.50 -31.22
CA VAL A 111 -19.00 -19.91 -29.88
C VAL A 111 -20.30 -20.35 -29.21
N TYR A 112 -20.18 -21.07 -28.11
CA TYR A 112 -21.30 -21.52 -27.30
C TYR A 112 -21.40 -20.64 -26.06
N PRO A 113 -22.56 -20.01 -25.80
CA PRO A 113 -22.78 -19.23 -24.59
C PRO A 113 -22.93 -20.18 -23.39
N GLY A 114 -22.35 -19.79 -22.25
CA GLY A 114 -22.45 -20.56 -21.01
C GLY A 114 -21.17 -21.31 -20.64
N ASP A 115 -21.27 -22.13 -19.60
CA ASP A 115 -20.14 -22.86 -19.01
C ASP A 115 -19.89 -24.22 -19.67
N LEU A 116 -18.79 -24.88 -19.24
CA LEU A 116 -18.42 -26.21 -19.74
C LEU A 116 -19.49 -27.27 -19.48
N TYR A 117 -20.28 -27.12 -18.42
CA TYR A 117 -21.39 -28.03 -18.12
C TYR A 117 -22.48 -27.94 -19.21
N SER A 118 -22.92 -26.72 -19.50
CA SER A 118 -23.91 -26.41 -20.54
C SER A 118 -23.44 -26.92 -21.91
N PHE A 119 -22.19 -26.60 -22.26
CA PHE A 119 -21.57 -27.04 -23.50
C PHE A 119 -21.49 -28.57 -23.62
N ASN A 120 -21.07 -29.26 -22.55
CA ASN A 120 -20.97 -30.71 -22.57
C ASN A 120 -22.33 -31.38 -22.79
N TRP A 121 -23.38 -30.92 -22.11
CA TRP A 121 -24.73 -31.47 -22.27
C TRP A 121 -25.27 -31.30 -23.70
N GLU A 122 -25.00 -30.16 -24.33
CA GLU A 122 -25.51 -29.85 -25.66
C GLU A 122 -24.75 -30.54 -26.80
N VAL A 123 -23.42 -30.65 -26.65
CA VAL A 123 -22.50 -31.02 -27.74
C VAL A 123 -21.79 -32.37 -27.52
N ILE A 124 -21.18 -32.58 -26.35
CA ILE A 124 -20.27 -33.72 -26.08
C ILE A 124 -21.02 -34.96 -25.58
N ALA A 125 -21.98 -34.82 -24.66
CA ALA A 125 -22.76 -35.93 -24.08
C ALA A 125 -23.61 -36.67 -25.12
N LYS A 126 -23.88 -36.05 -26.27
CA LYS A 126 -24.51 -36.70 -27.42
C LYS A 126 -23.55 -37.55 -28.25
N ARG A 127 -22.23 -37.38 -28.07
CA ARG A 127 -21.17 -37.92 -28.92
C ARG A 127 -20.21 -38.88 -28.22
N ASP A 128 -20.09 -38.86 -26.89
CA ASP A 128 -19.10 -39.68 -26.17
C ASP A 128 -19.59 -40.31 -24.84
N THR A 129 -18.91 -41.38 -24.40
CA THR A 129 -19.20 -42.18 -23.20
C THR A 129 -18.37 -41.75 -21.97
N LEU A 130 -17.59 -40.68 -22.09
CA LEU A 130 -16.76 -40.18 -20.99
C LEU A 130 -17.62 -39.45 -19.96
N TYR A 131 -17.48 -39.84 -18.69
CA TYR A 131 -18.13 -39.15 -17.58
C TYR A 131 -17.23 -38.01 -17.11
N PHE A 132 -17.74 -36.80 -17.25
CA PHE A 132 -17.09 -35.59 -16.76
C PHE A 132 -17.87 -35.06 -15.56
N THR A 133 -17.15 -34.68 -14.52
CA THR A 133 -17.66 -33.89 -13.39
C THR A 133 -17.44 -32.42 -13.71
N TYR A 134 -18.46 -31.58 -13.58
CA TYR A 134 -18.39 -30.15 -13.87
C TYR A 134 -18.75 -29.32 -12.65
N SER A 135 -18.16 -28.13 -12.56
CA SER A 135 -18.66 -27.07 -11.68
C SER A 135 -19.42 -26.04 -12.48
N ASN A 136 -20.61 -25.67 -11.99
CA ASN A 136 -21.38 -24.60 -12.61
C ASN A 136 -20.72 -23.24 -12.33
N ILE A 137 -20.49 -22.48 -13.40
CA ILE A 137 -19.95 -21.12 -13.31
C ILE A 137 -20.96 -20.21 -14.01
N THR A 138 -21.44 -19.22 -13.28
CA THR A 138 -22.45 -18.27 -13.78
C THR A 138 -21.85 -16.88 -13.94
N GLU A 139 -22.41 -16.11 -14.86
CA GLU A 139 -22.16 -14.68 -14.98
C GLU A 139 -22.46 -13.96 -13.66
N GLY A 140 -21.66 -12.94 -13.34
CA GLY A 140 -21.76 -12.20 -12.08
C GLY A 140 -21.26 -12.95 -10.85
N ARG A 141 -20.75 -14.19 -11.00
CA ARG A 141 -20.10 -14.91 -9.89
C ARG A 141 -18.81 -14.20 -9.50
N VAL A 142 -18.62 -14.08 -8.20
CA VAL A 142 -17.38 -13.56 -7.60
C VAL A 142 -16.48 -14.73 -7.24
N ILE A 143 -15.23 -14.69 -7.68
CA ILE A 143 -14.17 -15.63 -7.30
C ILE A 143 -13.25 -14.93 -6.28
N PRO A 144 -13.30 -15.28 -5.00
CA PRO A 144 -12.36 -14.82 -3.98
C PRO A 144 -10.89 -15.01 -4.37
N ALA A 145 -10.02 -14.16 -3.82
CA ALA A 145 -8.58 -14.28 -3.99
C ALA A 145 -8.08 -15.64 -3.46
N GLY A 146 -7.30 -16.35 -4.28
CA GLY A 146 -6.77 -17.68 -3.96
C GLY A 146 -7.75 -18.84 -4.14
N GLU A 147 -9.01 -18.59 -4.54
CA GLU A 147 -9.96 -19.66 -4.79
C GLU A 147 -9.66 -20.36 -6.12
N THR A 148 -9.69 -21.70 -6.09
CA THR A 148 -9.58 -22.57 -7.27
C THR A 148 -10.90 -23.29 -7.48
N ILE A 149 -11.45 -23.17 -8.69
CA ILE A 149 -12.67 -23.83 -9.14
C ILE A 149 -12.28 -24.85 -10.20
N VAL A 150 -12.55 -26.13 -9.93
CA VAL A 150 -12.38 -27.19 -10.94
C VAL A 150 -13.56 -27.12 -11.90
N MET A 151 -13.34 -26.65 -13.13
CA MET A 151 -14.41 -26.42 -14.10
C MET A 151 -14.89 -27.73 -14.73
N ALA A 152 -13.96 -28.63 -15.04
CA ALA A 152 -14.23 -29.96 -15.58
C ALA A 152 -13.17 -30.93 -15.06
N GLU A 153 -13.59 -32.13 -14.69
CA GLU A 153 -12.72 -33.22 -14.28
C GLU A 153 -13.19 -34.53 -14.90
N VAL A 154 -12.26 -35.31 -15.43
CA VAL A 154 -12.49 -36.66 -15.91
C VAL A 154 -11.67 -37.61 -15.06
N GLU A 155 -12.38 -38.62 -14.56
CA GLU A 155 -11.79 -39.80 -13.94
C GLU A 155 -12.13 -41.00 -14.84
N GLY A 156 -11.09 -41.57 -15.45
CA GLY A 156 -11.20 -42.71 -16.36
C GLY A 156 -10.28 -43.85 -15.97
N GLU A 157 -10.59 -45.06 -16.43
CA GLU A 157 -9.66 -46.19 -16.34
C GLU A 157 -8.37 -45.85 -17.10
N PRO A 158 -7.18 -46.35 -16.68
CA PRO A 158 -5.90 -46.07 -17.33
C PRO A 158 -5.85 -46.39 -18.84
N ALA A 159 -6.79 -47.21 -19.34
CA ALA A 159 -6.93 -47.57 -20.75
C ALA A 159 -7.55 -46.46 -21.62
N MET A 160 -8.22 -45.46 -21.04
CA MET A 160 -8.84 -44.32 -21.76
C MET A 160 -7.85 -43.17 -22.05
N ARG A 161 -6.57 -43.37 -21.71
CA ARG A 161 -5.45 -42.42 -21.80
C ARG A 161 -5.35 -41.66 -23.12
N ASP A 162 -5.54 -42.36 -24.24
CA ASP A 162 -5.31 -41.79 -25.57
C ASP A 162 -6.48 -40.90 -26.04
N LYS A 163 -7.62 -40.92 -25.33
CA LYS A 163 -8.81 -40.11 -25.65
C LYS A 163 -8.85 -38.76 -24.93
N LEU A 164 -8.06 -38.60 -23.86
CA LEU A 164 -8.02 -37.39 -23.01
C LEU A 164 -6.95 -36.38 -23.42
N MET A 165 -6.09 -36.71 -24.40
CA MET A 165 -4.96 -35.88 -24.83
C MET A 165 -5.10 -35.30 -26.26
N TYR A 166 -6.28 -35.39 -26.87
CA TYR A 166 -6.61 -34.79 -28.17
C TYR A 166 -7.77 -33.82 -28.06
#